data_AF-A0A183J9M0-F1
#
_entry.id   AF-A0A183J9M0-F1
#
_cell.length_a   1.000
_cell.length_b   1.000
_cell.length_c   1.000
_cell.angle_alpha   90.00
_cell.angle_beta   90.00
_cell.angle_gamma   90.00
#
_symmetry.space_group_name_H-M   'P 1'
#
loop_
_entity.id
_entity.type
_entity.pdbx_description
1 polymer ?
#
loop_
_entity_poly.entity_id
_entity_poly.type
_entity_poly.pdbx_seq_one_letter_code
_entity_poly.pdbx_strand_id
1 'polypeptide(L)'
;MRTTSTAETSGRDMCQRQSLDRSAVYALARSLSLELSFFFLDKGGLHAERFCRSCHIICQCMSRLQVSVSDICRVMHVFDYDEATIGNGYRSIVSVVDKCVLNIIRLLKFVKEHKGTILFRTGNYCKELETFCDLFPDLDKLSDLDEMMRKFESFDQSCFFGRTIGFQFCSSVCRIFRVIAISLASYSLLWERSKYSWTFVAGSLLSCGRLLLNPEERGKRIAACFKFSDPSFCKAFWELLETPLLKHIPSFFGPALHINEIYFIPGDGCIFLENSSGSKVEILAPEAYTGKRPLPVRILSSRQFDGLVSIHHPIDQLLCLHCV
;
A
#
# COMPACT_ATOMS: atom_id res chain seq x y z
N MET A 1 -5.93 -45.02 -35.67
CA MET A 1 -5.12 -44.42 -34.59
C MET A 1 -5.31 -42.92 -34.63
N ARG A 2 -6.30 -42.41 -33.87
CA ARG A 2 -6.50 -40.98 -33.60
C ARG A 2 -6.36 -40.83 -32.10
N THR A 3 -5.30 -40.18 -31.64
CA THR A 3 -5.10 -39.81 -30.24
C THR A 3 -5.75 -38.45 -30.02
N THR A 4 -6.87 -38.47 -29.31
CA THR A 4 -7.53 -37.31 -28.72
C THR A 4 -6.69 -36.81 -27.54
N SER A 5 -6.07 -35.63 -27.69
CA SER A 5 -5.45 -34.90 -26.58
C SER A 5 -6.47 -33.90 -26.05
N THR A 6 -6.99 -34.19 -24.86
CA THR A 6 -7.79 -33.29 -24.04
C THR A 6 -6.98 -32.05 -23.69
N ALA A 7 -7.42 -30.88 -24.16
CA ALA A 7 -6.89 -29.60 -23.71
C ALA A 7 -7.38 -29.34 -22.28
N GLU A 8 -6.49 -29.54 -21.31
CA GLU A 8 -6.69 -29.09 -19.94
C GLU A 8 -6.72 -27.55 -19.92
N THR A 9 -7.92 -27.01 -19.70
CA THR A 9 -8.14 -25.61 -19.34
C THR A 9 -7.50 -25.32 -17.99
N SER A 10 -6.25 -24.83 -18.02
CA SER A 10 -5.60 -24.17 -16.89
C SER A 10 -6.24 -22.78 -16.69
N GLY A 11 -7.42 -22.77 -16.07
CA GLY A 11 -7.95 -21.59 -15.42
C GLY A 11 -7.07 -21.29 -14.22
N ARG A 12 -6.18 -20.30 -14.35
CA ARG A 12 -5.43 -19.78 -13.20
C ARG A 12 -6.39 -19.09 -12.25
N ASP A 13 -6.74 -19.80 -11.19
CA ASP A 13 -7.32 -19.27 -9.96
C ASP A 13 -6.40 -18.19 -9.38
N MET A 14 -6.56 -16.93 -9.82
CA MET A 14 -5.99 -15.76 -9.14
C MET A 14 -6.81 -15.33 -7.91
N CYS A 15 -7.80 -16.13 -7.50
CA CYS A 15 -8.67 -15.86 -6.35
C CYS A 15 -8.68 -16.96 -5.29
N GLN A 16 -7.67 -17.82 -5.20
CA GLN A 16 -7.42 -18.56 -3.95
C GLN A 16 -6.55 -17.72 -3.02
N ARG A 17 -7.12 -16.62 -2.50
CA ARG A 17 -6.63 -16.10 -1.21
C ARG A 17 -6.88 -17.20 -0.20
N GLN A 18 -5.82 -17.87 0.27
CA GLN A 18 -5.88 -18.81 1.40
C GLN A 18 -6.86 -18.25 2.44
N SER A 19 -7.91 -19.02 2.75
CA SER A 19 -8.90 -18.60 3.74
C SER A 19 -8.17 -18.43 5.07
N LEU A 20 -7.91 -17.19 5.45
CA LEU A 20 -7.24 -16.86 6.70
C LEU A 20 -8.11 -17.39 7.84
N ASP A 21 -7.63 -18.37 8.59
CA ASP A 21 -8.27 -18.76 9.85
C ASP A 21 -8.07 -17.63 10.86
N ARG A 22 -9.01 -16.67 10.85
CA ARG A 22 -8.98 -15.51 11.73
C ARG A 22 -8.93 -15.92 13.18
N SER A 23 -9.64 -16.98 13.57
CA SER A 23 -9.67 -17.43 14.96
C SER A 23 -8.28 -17.82 15.44
N ALA A 24 -7.56 -18.62 14.65
CA ALA A 24 -6.18 -18.99 14.92
C ALA A 24 -5.24 -17.76 14.94
N VAL A 25 -5.43 -16.81 14.03
CA VAL A 25 -4.63 -15.57 13.96
C VAL A 25 -4.80 -14.72 15.23
N TYR A 26 -6.04 -14.45 15.65
CA TYR A 26 -6.31 -13.69 16.88
C TYR A 26 -5.80 -14.43 18.13
N ALA A 27 -5.98 -15.75 18.20
CA ALA A 27 -5.46 -16.57 19.29
C ALA A 27 -3.93 -16.53 19.38
N LEU A 28 -3.24 -16.60 18.23
CA LEU A 28 -1.77 -16.53 18.16
C LEU A 28 -1.24 -15.17 18.60
N ALA A 29 -1.88 -14.07 18.18
CA ALA A 29 -1.51 -12.73 18.63
C ALA A 29 -1.58 -12.63 20.17
N ARG A 30 -2.67 -13.12 20.75
CA ARG A 30 -2.86 -13.14 22.21
C ARG A 30 -1.83 -13.99 22.94
N SER A 31 -1.57 -15.21 22.46
CA SER A 31 -0.63 -16.12 23.12
C SER A 31 0.78 -15.53 23.12
N LEU A 32 1.23 -14.95 22.00
CA LEU A 32 2.53 -14.31 21.89
C LEU A 32 2.63 -13.07 22.80
N SER A 33 1.58 -12.25 22.85
CA SER A 33 1.54 -11.08 23.74
C SER A 33 1.64 -11.48 25.21
N LEU A 34 0.90 -12.51 25.64
CA LEU A 34 0.97 -13.01 27.02
C LEU A 34 2.36 -13.53 27.37
N GLU A 35 2.93 -14.40 26.54
CA GLU A 35 4.27 -14.96 26.77
C GLU A 35 5.35 -13.87 26.88
N LEU A 36 5.34 -12.89 25.97
CA LEU A 36 6.31 -11.80 25.99
C LEU A 36 6.09 -10.84 27.16
N SER A 37 4.84 -10.63 27.57
CA SER A 37 4.54 -9.79 28.75
C SER A 37 5.22 -10.31 30.01
N PHE A 38 5.18 -11.63 30.25
CA PHE A 38 5.87 -12.25 31.39
C PHE A 38 7.38 -12.08 31.32
N PHE A 39 7.98 -12.27 30.14
CA PHE A 39 9.42 -12.09 29.95
C PHE A 39 9.87 -10.65 30.24
N PHE A 40 9.14 -9.65 29.72
CA PHE A 40 9.52 -8.24 29.91
C PHE A 40 9.18 -7.71 31.30
N LEU A 41 8.20 -8.31 32.00
CA LEU A 41 7.92 -8.01 33.40
C LEU A 41 9.13 -8.33 34.30
N ASP A 42 9.76 -9.50 34.08
CA ASP A 42 10.93 -9.95 34.85
C ASP A 42 12.21 -9.15 34.54
N LYS A 43 12.37 -8.71 33.29
CA LYS A 43 13.51 -7.89 32.83
C LYS A 43 13.61 -6.51 33.52
N GLY A 44 12.47 -5.89 33.82
CA GLY A 44 12.39 -4.54 34.37
C GLY A 44 12.86 -3.41 33.43
N GLY A 45 12.57 -2.17 33.81
CA GLY A 45 13.01 -0.94 33.13
C GLY A 45 11.98 -0.34 32.17
N LEU A 46 12.13 0.96 31.90
CA LEU A 46 11.13 1.79 31.23
C LEU A 46 10.56 1.19 29.93
N HIS A 47 11.42 0.73 29.03
CA HIS A 47 10.98 0.17 27.75
C HIS A 47 10.36 -1.22 27.89
N ALA A 48 10.77 -2.01 28.89
CA ALA A 48 10.22 -3.34 29.13
C ALA A 48 8.81 -3.23 29.76
N GLU A 49 8.62 -2.31 30.71
CA GLU A 49 7.31 -2.00 31.30
C GLU A 49 6.31 -1.51 30.25
N ARG A 50 6.75 -0.59 29.38
CA ARG A 50 5.93 -0.09 28.26
C ARG A 50 5.58 -1.18 27.25
N PHE A 51 6.54 -2.08 26.96
CA PHE A 51 6.29 -3.23 26.09
C PHE A 51 5.27 -4.19 26.72
N CYS A 52 5.40 -4.46 28.02
CA CYS A 52 4.46 -5.29 28.77
C CYS A 52 3.04 -4.69 28.75
N ARG A 53 2.91 -3.39 29.01
CA ARG A 53 1.63 -2.66 28.88
C ARG A 53 1.02 -2.79 27.49
N SER A 54 1.83 -2.64 26.45
CA SER A 54 1.38 -2.78 25.05
C SER A 54 0.89 -4.19 24.75
N CYS A 55 1.60 -5.22 25.25
CA CYS A 55 1.15 -6.61 25.14
C CYS A 55 -0.19 -6.85 25.84
N HIS A 56 -0.39 -6.24 27.01
CA HIS A 56 -1.65 -6.35 27.74
C HIS A 56 -2.81 -5.72 26.96
N ILE A 57 -2.61 -4.50 26.42
CA ILE A 57 -3.60 -3.82 25.56
C ILE A 57 -3.97 -4.72 24.38
N ILE A 58 -2.97 -5.19 23.62
CA ILE A 58 -3.21 -6.08 22.47
C ILE A 58 -4.00 -7.32 22.90
N CYS A 59 -3.61 -7.99 23.99
CA CYS A 59 -4.31 -9.19 24.44
C CYS A 59 -5.80 -8.93 24.77
N GLN A 60 -6.12 -7.78 25.36
CA GLN A 60 -7.51 -7.38 25.64
C GLN A 60 -8.28 -7.06 24.36
N CYS A 61 -7.70 -6.24 23.49
CA CYS A 61 -8.31 -5.77 22.24
C CYS A 61 -8.58 -6.92 21.26
N MET A 62 -7.67 -7.90 21.12
CA MET A 62 -7.80 -8.99 20.13
C MET A 62 -9.13 -9.76 20.24
N SER A 63 -9.67 -9.96 21.45
CA SER A 63 -10.96 -10.64 21.63
C SER A 63 -12.12 -9.84 21.05
N ARG A 64 -12.12 -8.53 21.34
CA ARG A 64 -13.20 -7.61 20.93
C ARG A 64 -13.14 -7.38 19.43
N LEU A 65 -11.94 -7.15 18.92
CA LEU A 65 -11.68 -7.01 17.50
C LEU A 65 -12.10 -8.24 16.70
N GLN A 66 -11.86 -9.45 17.21
CA GLN A 66 -12.31 -10.69 16.58
C GLN A 66 -13.83 -10.74 16.42
N VAL A 67 -14.57 -10.38 17.47
CA VAL A 67 -16.05 -10.34 17.44
C VAL A 67 -16.52 -9.32 16.40
N SER A 68 -16.03 -8.09 16.52
CA SER A 68 -16.31 -7.00 15.59
C SER A 68 -16.07 -7.36 14.12
N VAL A 69 -14.90 -7.92 13.80
CA VAL A 69 -14.56 -8.32 12.42
C VAL A 69 -15.46 -9.45 11.94
N SER A 70 -15.84 -10.38 12.83
CA SER A 70 -16.76 -11.47 12.49
C SER A 70 -18.15 -10.93 12.15
N ASP A 71 -18.63 -9.94 12.89
CA ASP A 71 -19.93 -9.31 12.63
C ASP A 71 -19.93 -8.55 11.30
N ILE A 72 -18.86 -7.81 10.98
CA ILE A 72 -18.72 -7.16 9.66
C ILE A 72 -18.69 -8.21 8.54
N CYS A 73 -17.93 -9.30 8.71
CA CYS A 73 -17.83 -10.35 7.70
C CYS A 73 -19.18 -11.00 7.37
N ARG A 74 -20.11 -11.05 8.33
CA ARG A 74 -21.45 -11.61 8.15
C ARG A 74 -22.32 -10.75 7.22
N VAL A 75 -22.11 -9.44 7.18
CA VAL A 75 -23.01 -8.50 6.49
C VAL A 75 -22.36 -7.78 5.31
N MET A 76 -21.02 -7.76 5.22
CA MET A 76 -20.29 -6.97 4.21
C MET A 76 -20.62 -7.33 2.75
N HIS A 77 -21.14 -8.52 2.48
CA HIS A 77 -21.51 -8.96 1.13
C HIS A 77 -22.75 -8.24 0.59
N VAL A 78 -23.62 -7.74 1.48
CA VAL A 78 -24.84 -6.98 1.12
C VAL A 78 -24.46 -5.62 0.51
N PHE A 79 -23.24 -5.15 0.75
CA PHE A 79 -22.72 -3.88 0.25
C PHE A 79 -21.83 -4.03 -0.99
N ASP A 80 -21.72 -5.24 -1.55
CA ASP A 80 -21.08 -5.43 -2.85
C ASP A 80 -21.97 -4.88 -3.97
N TYR A 81 -21.35 -4.52 -5.10
CA TYR A 81 -22.09 -4.00 -6.24
C TYR A 81 -23.01 -5.07 -6.85
N ASP A 82 -22.50 -6.30 -7.02
CA ASP A 82 -23.24 -7.50 -7.37
C ASP A 82 -22.43 -8.76 -6.94
N GLU A 83 -22.99 -9.96 -7.14
CA GLU A 83 -22.35 -11.23 -6.74
C GLU A 83 -21.02 -11.51 -7.47
N ALA A 84 -20.84 -11.00 -8.68
CA ALA A 84 -19.63 -11.15 -9.48
C ALA A 84 -18.61 -10.02 -9.21
N THR A 85 -19.09 -8.86 -8.76
CA THR A 85 -18.31 -7.63 -8.55
C THR A 85 -18.12 -7.39 -7.06
N ILE A 86 -17.25 -8.20 -6.46
CA ILE A 86 -16.89 -8.12 -5.05
C ILE A 86 -16.01 -6.89 -4.80
N GLY A 87 -16.47 -5.93 -4.01
CA GLY A 87 -15.69 -4.72 -3.75
C GLY A 87 -16.46 -3.65 -3.01
N ASN A 88 -16.14 -3.47 -1.73
CA ASN A 88 -16.68 -2.38 -0.92
C ASN A 88 -15.71 -1.94 0.20
N GLY A 89 -16.07 -0.85 0.88
CA GLY A 89 -15.27 -0.26 1.97
C GLY A 89 -15.09 -1.21 3.16
N TYR A 90 -16.12 -1.97 3.55
CA TYR A 90 -16.05 -2.92 4.66
C TYR A 90 -15.05 -4.05 4.40
N ARG A 91 -15.04 -4.59 3.18
CA ARG A 91 -14.04 -5.60 2.77
C ARG A 91 -12.62 -5.05 2.86
N SER A 92 -12.43 -3.78 2.50
CA SER A 92 -11.15 -3.09 2.61
C SER A 92 -10.73 -2.91 4.07
N ILE A 93 -11.66 -2.50 4.94
CA ILE A 93 -11.45 -2.38 6.38
C ILE A 93 -11.02 -3.72 7.00
N VAL A 94 -11.77 -4.79 6.74
CA VAL A 94 -11.43 -6.14 7.23
C VAL A 94 -10.03 -6.54 6.76
N SER A 95 -9.68 -6.28 5.49
CA SER A 95 -8.35 -6.58 4.97
C SER A 95 -7.24 -5.80 5.66
N VAL A 96 -7.47 -4.52 5.99
CA VAL A 96 -6.52 -3.67 6.70
C VAL A 96 -6.34 -4.17 8.15
N VAL A 97 -7.44 -4.51 8.83
CA VAL A 97 -7.41 -5.06 10.20
C VAL A 97 -6.68 -6.40 10.23
N ASP A 98 -7.00 -7.34 9.32
CA ASP A 98 -6.32 -8.63 9.22
C ASP A 98 -4.80 -8.43 9.06
N LYS A 99 -4.37 -7.50 8.20
CA LYS A 99 -2.94 -7.17 8.01
C LYS A 99 -2.33 -6.51 9.23
N CYS A 100 -3.08 -5.73 10.00
CA CYS A 100 -2.62 -5.12 11.24
C CYS A 100 -2.26 -6.22 12.26
N VAL A 101 -3.17 -7.18 12.48
CA VAL A 101 -2.96 -8.32 13.39
C VAL A 101 -1.78 -9.19 12.92
N LEU A 102 -1.67 -9.44 11.62
CA LEU A 102 -0.53 -10.19 11.06
C LEU A 102 0.81 -9.48 11.27
N ASN A 103 0.87 -8.15 11.14
CA ASN A 103 2.08 -7.38 11.41
C ASN A 103 2.45 -7.40 12.90
N ILE A 104 1.47 -7.37 13.80
CA ILE A 104 1.70 -7.54 15.25
C ILE A 104 2.29 -8.93 15.53
N ILE A 105 1.70 -9.99 14.98
CA ILE A 105 2.23 -11.35 15.13
C ILE A 105 3.67 -11.42 14.62
N ARG A 106 3.95 -10.82 13.45
CA ARG A 106 5.30 -10.76 12.89
C ARG A 106 6.28 -10.08 13.84
N LEU A 107 5.91 -8.92 14.40
CA LEU A 107 6.71 -8.18 15.36
C LEU A 107 6.95 -8.98 16.64
N LEU A 108 5.89 -9.56 17.22
CA LEU A 108 5.98 -10.37 18.44
C LEU A 108 6.84 -11.62 18.23
N LYS A 109 6.68 -12.34 17.11
CA LYS A 109 7.55 -13.48 16.76
C LYS A 109 9.01 -13.06 16.65
N PHE A 110 9.29 -11.97 15.94
CA PHE A 110 10.64 -11.44 15.81
C PHE A 110 11.25 -11.12 17.19
N VAL A 111 10.49 -10.45 18.07
CA VAL A 111 10.93 -10.14 19.43
C VAL A 111 11.16 -11.43 20.23
N LYS A 112 10.26 -12.41 20.15
CA LYS A 112 10.41 -13.70 20.83
C LYS A 112 11.71 -14.41 20.46
N GLU A 113 12.07 -14.41 19.18
CA GLU A 113 13.29 -15.04 18.67
C GLU A 113 14.56 -14.24 19.03
N HIS A 114 14.50 -12.90 19.01
CA HIS A 114 15.70 -12.07 19.05
C HIS A 114 15.93 -11.33 20.39
N LYS A 115 15.00 -11.42 21.35
CA LYS A 115 15.07 -10.71 22.65
C LYS A 115 16.35 -10.91 23.46
N GLY A 116 17.08 -12.01 23.23
CA GLY A 116 18.35 -12.31 23.90
C GLY A 116 19.61 -11.83 23.16
N THR A 117 19.48 -11.28 21.96
CA THR A 117 20.63 -10.88 21.13
C THR A 117 21.20 -9.52 21.55
N ILE A 118 22.50 -9.31 21.39
CA ILE A 118 23.20 -8.08 21.81
C ILE A 118 22.69 -6.83 21.07
N LEU A 119 22.30 -6.99 19.80
CA LEU A 119 21.77 -5.91 18.97
C LEU A 119 20.27 -5.65 19.21
N PHE A 120 19.60 -6.45 20.06
CA PHE A 120 18.19 -6.25 20.36
C PHE A 120 17.98 -4.95 21.14
N ARG A 121 17.19 -4.04 20.55
CA ARG A 121 16.83 -2.76 21.16
C ARG A 121 15.35 -2.77 21.52
N THR A 122 15.04 -3.11 22.77
CA THR A 122 13.66 -3.14 23.30
C THR A 122 12.88 -1.86 22.99
N GLY A 123 13.53 -0.69 23.08
CA GLY A 123 12.87 0.58 22.80
C GLY A 123 12.32 0.74 21.39
N ASN A 124 12.98 0.18 20.36
CA ASN A 124 12.52 0.30 18.98
C ASN A 124 11.24 -0.53 18.75
N TYR A 125 11.25 -1.79 19.21
CA TYR A 125 10.11 -2.69 19.06
C TYR A 125 8.95 -2.32 19.98
N CYS A 126 9.24 -1.74 21.16
CA CYS A 126 8.24 -1.16 22.04
C CYS A 126 7.47 -0.05 21.32
N LYS A 127 8.16 0.92 20.71
CA LYS A 127 7.50 2.01 19.98
C LYS A 127 6.67 1.52 18.79
N GLU A 128 7.16 0.50 18.09
CA GLU A 128 6.40 -0.11 16.99
C GLU A 128 5.13 -0.81 17.50
N LEU A 129 5.21 -1.53 18.62
CA LEU A 129 4.07 -2.18 19.25
C LEU A 129 3.05 -1.16 19.81
N GLU A 130 3.53 -0.07 20.42
CA GLU A 130 2.71 1.06 20.88
C GLU A 130 1.96 1.71 19.72
N THR A 131 2.61 1.86 18.55
CA THR A 131 1.95 2.41 17.35
C THR A 131 0.75 1.56 16.95
N PHE A 132 0.83 0.23 17.09
CA PHE A 132 -0.32 -0.64 16.87
C PHE A 132 -1.37 -0.53 17.99
N CYS A 133 -0.94 -0.36 19.24
CA CYS A 133 -1.85 -0.14 20.36
C CYS A 133 -2.67 1.14 20.17
N ASP A 134 -2.10 2.20 19.62
CA ASP A 134 -2.82 3.45 19.34
C ASP A 134 -3.88 3.29 18.24
N LEU A 135 -3.86 2.21 17.46
CA LEU A 135 -4.88 1.91 16.43
C LEU A 135 -6.12 1.20 16.97
N PHE A 136 -6.03 0.46 18.09
CA PHE A 136 -7.09 -0.45 18.54
C PHE A 136 -8.20 0.12 19.42
N PRO A 137 -7.98 1.11 20.31
CA PRO A 137 -9.00 1.62 21.22
C PRO A 137 -10.31 2.01 20.54
N ASP A 138 -10.24 2.45 19.28
CA ASP A 138 -11.42 2.82 18.49
C ASP A 138 -11.99 1.64 17.66
N LEU A 139 -11.21 0.57 17.43
CA LEU A 139 -11.63 -0.66 16.71
C LEU A 139 -12.31 -1.71 17.61
N ASP A 140 -12.32 -1.50 18.93
CA ASP A 140 -12.92 -2.46 19.87
C ASP A 140 -14.43 -2.28 20.04
N LYS A 141 -15.01 -1.25 19.40
CA LYS A 141 -16.44 -0.88 19.48
C LYS A 141 -17.05 -0.73 18.08
N LEU A 142 -17.05 -1.81 17.31
CA LEU A 142 -17.53 -1.83 15.92
C LEU A 142 -18.94 -2.46 15.81
N SER A 143 -19.75 -2.41 16.87
CA SER A 143 -21.08 -3.02 16.90
C SER A 143 -22.09 -2.35 15.96
N ASP A 144 -21.84 -1.10 15.56
CA ASP A 144 -22.58 -0.36 14.54
C ASP A 144 -21.64 0.01 13.38
N LEU A 145 -22.03 -0.35 12.16
CA LEU A 145 -21.23 -0.13 10.94
C LEU A 145 -21.06 1.36 10.64
N ASP A 146 -22.08 2.17 10.87
CA ASP A 146 -22.01 3.61 10.60
C ASP A 146 -21.14 4.32 11.64
N GLU A 147 -21.28 3.95 12.92
CA GLU A 147 -20.41 4.43 13.99
C GLU A 147 -18.95 4.01 13.74
N MET A 148 -18.73 2.79 13.25
CA MET A 148 -17.42 2.32 12.84
C MET A 148 -16.82 3.21 11.75
N MET A 149 -17.55 3.47 10.66
CA MET A 149 -17.04 4.30 9.56
C MET A 149 -16.64 5.69 10.05
N ARG A 150 -17.47 6.32 10.90
CA ARG A 150 -17.15 7.61 11.53
C ARG A 150 -15.90 7.55 12.40
N LYS A 151 -15.73 6.48 13.18
CA LYS A 151 -14.51 6.28 13.98
C LYS A 151 -13.29 6.12 13.09
N PHE A 152 -13.41 5.38 11.99
CA PHE A 152 -12.35 5.20 11.01
C PHE A 152 -11.88 6.53 10.41
N GLU A 153 -12.80 7.43 10.09
CA GLU A 153 -12.48 8.78 9.62
C GLU A 153 -11.80 9.64 10.69
N SER A 154 -12.12 9.42 11.96
CA SER A 154 -11.58 10.18 13.09
C SER A 154 -10.21 9.68 13.60
N PHE A 155 -9.70 8.57 13.07
CA PHE A 155 -8.42 8.00 13.52
C PHE A 155 -7.28 9.01 13.45
N ASP A 156 -6.37 8.92 14.43
CA ASP A 156 -5.10 9.61 14.31
C ASP A 156 -4.28 9.02 13.15
N GLN A 157 -4.29 9.74 12.05
CA GLN A 157 -3.56 9.36 10.84
C GLN A 157 -2.04 9.37 11.05
N SER A 158 -1.54 10.04 12.09
CA SER A 158 -0.11 10.18 12.36
C SER A 158 0.58 8.82 12.61
N CYS A 159 -0.15 7.88 13.22
CA CYS A 159 0.30 6.51 13.46
C CYS A 159 0.61 5.79 12.15
N PHE A 160 -0.21 5.99 11.11
CA PHE A 160 -0.04 5.36 9.79
C PHE A 160 1.09 5.96 8.98
N PHE A 161 1.36 7.27 9.09
CA PHE A 161 2.42 7.92 8.31
C PHE A 161 3.81 7.82 8.97
N GLY A 162 3.85 7.32 10.21
CA GLY A 162 5.08 7.15 10.99
C GLY A 162 5.81 5.83 10.72
N ARG A 163 5.82 4.94 11.73
CA ARG A 163 6.57 3.67 11.69
C ARG A 163 5.94 2.64 10.77
N THR A 164 4.61 2.60 10.73
CA THR A 164 3.82 1.56 10.07
C THR A 164 3.37 1.97 8.66
N ILE A 165 4.04 2.93 8.03
CA ILE A 165 3.62 3.42 6.71
C ILE A 165 3.55 2.33 5.65
N GLY A 166 2.36 2.21 5.06
CA GLY A 166 2.05 1.23 4.03
C GLY A 166 2.07 -0.22 4.53
N PHE A 167 1.92 -0.50 5.83
CA PHE A 167 1.95 -1.86 6.40
C PHE A 167 0.95 -2.82 5.72
N GLN A 168 -0.10 -2.29 5.09
CA GLN A 168 -1.11 -3.04 4.36
C GLN A 168 -0.65 -3.51 2.97
N PHE A 169 0.52 -3.09 2.51
CA PHE A 169 1.11 -3.42 1.21
C PHE A 169 2.34 -4.32 1.35
N CYS A 170 2.84 -4.83 0.23
CA CYS A 170 4.07 -5.59 0.19
C CYS A 170 5.29 -4.67 0.38
N SER A 171 6.42 -5.25 0.81
CA SER A 171 7.61 -4.49 1.21
C SER A 171 8.23 -3.62 0.10
N SER A 172 8.04 -3.95 -1.18
CA SER A 172 8.45 -3.07 -2.29
C SER A 172 7.65 -1.77 -2.28
N VAL A 173 6.33 -1.86 -2.18
CA VAL A 173 5.43 -0.71 -2.14
C VAL A 173 5.64 0.11 -0.85
N CYS A 174 5.85 -0.54 0.30
CA CYS A 174 6.17 0.17 1.54
C CYS A 174 7.44 1.05 1.40
N ARG A 175 8.47 0.57 0.67
CA ARG A 175 9.69 1.35 0.42
C ARG A 175 9.39 2.63 -0.36
N ILE A 176 8.55 2.54 -1.39
CA ILE A 176 8.13 3.69 -2.20
C ILE A 176 7.37 4.69 -1.33
N PHE A 177 6.38 4.22 -0.55
CA PHE A 177 5.62 5.09 0.36
C PHE A 177 6.51 5.79 1.39
N ARG A 178 7.52 5.10 1.94
CA ARG A 178 8.49 5.70 2.86
C ARG A 178 9.24 6.85 2.21
N VAL A 179 9.67 6.70 0.96
CA VAL A 179 10.37 7.79 0.27
C VAL A 179 9.41 8.95 -0.01
N ILE A 180 8.24 8.69 -0.57
CA ILE A 180 7.24 9.73 -0.82
C ILE A 180 6.92 10.49 0.48
N ALA A 181 6.73 9.78 1.59
CA ALA A 181 6.47 10.37 2.89
C ALA A 181 7.61 11.25 3.41
N ILE A 182 8.86 10.79 3.30
CA ILE A 182 10.03 11.58 3.70
C ILE A 182 10.14 12.83 2.81
N SER A 183 9.96 12.69 1.50
CA SER A 183 9.97 13.80 0.54
C SER A 183 8.87 14.81 0.84
N LEU A 184 7.64 14.35 1.07
CA LEU A 184 6.49 15.19 1.40
C LEU A 184 6.70 15.95 2.71
N ALA A 185 7.12 15.25 3.76
CA ALA A 185 7.38 15.85 5.06
C ALA A 185 8.52 16.89 4.96
N SER A 186 9.57 16.62 4.19
CA SER A 186 10.68 17.55 3.99
C SER A 186 10.27 18.76 3.17
N TYR A 187 9.54 18.56 2.08
CA TYR A 187 9.01 19.63 1.24
C TYR A 187 8.07 20.54 2.04
N SER A 188 7.22 19.98 2.90
CA SER A 188 6.32 20.76 3.75
C SER A 188 7.05 21.76 4.65
N LEU A 189 8.25 21.41 5.15
CA LEU A 189 9.06 22.32 5.98
C LEU A 189 9.65 23.47 5.15
N LEU A 190 9.94 23.21 3.87
CA LEU A 190 10.43 24.22 2.94
C LEU A 190 9.32 25.14 2.48
N TRP A 191 8.12 24.62 2.25
CA TRP A 191 6.95 25.39 1.86
C TRP A 191 6.53 26.42 2.92
N GLU A 192 6.63 26.05 4.21
CA GLU A 192 6.39 27.01 5.29
C GLU A 192 7.47 28.11 5.34
N ARG A 193 8.72 27.75 5.03
CA ARG A 193 9.85 28.68 4.99
C ARG A 193 9.87 29.57 3.75
N SER A 194 9.30 29.13 2.63
CA SER A 194 9.32 29.88 1.36
C SER A 194 8.46 31.16 1.37
N LYS A 195 7.70 31.42 2.45
CA LYS A 195 7.17 32.77 2.73
C LYS A 195 8.26 33.78 3.15
N TYR A 196 9.46 33.31 3.49
CA TYR A 196 10.60 34.10 3.95
C TYR A 196 11.94 33.56 3.42
N SER A 197 12.32 33.98 2.21
CA SER A 197 13.70 34.04 1.69
C SER A 197 14.46 32.74 1.32
N TRP A 198 15.47 32.95 0.46
CA TRP A 198 16.15 32.08 -0.50
C TRP A 198 17.11 31.00 0.05
N THR A 199 16.98 30.56 1.30
CA THR A 199 17.86 29.51 1.92
C THR A 199 17.45 28.07 1.54
N PHE A 200 17.15 27.86 0.26
CA PHE A 200 16.35 26.76 -0.31
C PHE A 200 17.01 25.37 -0.31
N VAL A 201 18.34 25.26 -0.17
CA VAL A 201 19.04 23.97 -0.40
C VAL A 201 19.71 23.40 0.86
N ALA A 202 20.33 24.24 1.70
CA ALA A 202 21.03 23.77 2.89
C ALA A 202 20.08 23.26 4.00
N GLY A 203 18.89 23.85 4.14
CA GLY A 203 17.89 23.43 5.12
C GLY A 203 17.18 22.11 4.75
N SER A 204 17.09 21.79 3.45
CA SER A 204 16.35 20.64 2.91
C SER A 204 17.01 19.32 3.26
N LEU A 205 18.34 19.23 3.12
CA LEU A 205 19.09 18.01 3.42
C LEU A 205 19.10 17.70 4.93
N LEU A 206 19.27 18.73 5.77
CA LEU A 206 19.19 18.58 7.23
C LEU A 206 17.78 18.19 7.69
N SER A 207 16.75 18.77 7.07
CA SER A 207 15.35 18.44 7.37
C SER A 207 14.98 17.02 6.93
N CYS A 208 15.44 16.57 5.75
CA CYS A 208 15.31 15.20 5.28
C CYS A 208 15.94 14.21 6.28
N GLY A 209 17.17 14.47 6.75
CA GLY A 209 17.86 13.62 7.71
C GLY A 209 17.09 13.50 9.04
N ARG A 210 16.57 14.62 9.56
CA ARG A 210 15.79 14.66 10.81
C ARG A 210 14.48 13.87 10.72
N LEU A 211 13.73 14.01 9.62
CA LEU A 211 12.45 13.32 9.39
C LEU A 211 12.62 11.85 8.96
N LEU A 212 13.78 11.49 8.43
CA LEU A 212 14.17 10.11 8.20
C LEU A 212 14.43 9.38 9.52
N LEU A 213 15.10 10.06 10.47
CA LEU A 213 15.48 9.49 11.78
C LEU A 213 14.37 9.53 12.84
N ASN A 214 13.36 10.40 12.71
CA ASN A 214 12.24 10.51 13.64
C ASN A 214 10.89 10.18 12.97
N PRO A 215 10.50 8.88 12.92
CA PRO A 215 9.23 8.44 12.33
C PRO A 215 7.99 9.10 12.94
N GLU A 216 7.99 9.36 14.24
CA GLU A 216 6.85 9.92 14.97
C GLU A 216 6.59 11.37 14.55
N GLU A 217 7.66 12.15 14.44
CA GLU A 217 7.55 13.53 13.96
C GLU A 217 7.14 13.59 12.48
N ARG A 218 7.69 12.69 11.66
CA ARG A 218 7.27 12.54 10.27
C ARG A 218 5.78 12.23 10.16
N GLY A 219 5.27 11.29 10.95
CA GLY A 219 3.86 10.90 10.94
C GLY A 219 2.94 12.07 11.25
N LYS A 220 3.22 12.80 12.35
CA LYS A 220 2.45 13.99 12.75
C LYS A 220 2.47 15.08 11.68
N ARG A 221 3.64 15.31 11.06
CA ARG A 221 3.80 16.32 10.02
C ARG A 221 2.97 15.99 8.79
N ILE A 222 3.03 14.74 8.31
CA ILE A 222 2.27 14.31 7.14
C ILE A 222 0.77 14.37 7.41
N ALA A 223 0.32 13.92 8.58
CA ALA A 223 -1.09 14.03 8.98
C ALA A 223 -1.57 15.49 8.98
N ALA A 224 -0.75 16.43 9.48
CA ALA A 224 -1.04 17.85 9.42
C ALA A 224 -1.11 18.37 7.98
N CYS A 225 -0.21 17.93 7.09
CA CYS A 225 -0.27 18.29 5.67
C CYS A 225 -1.58 17.83 5.03
N PHE A 226 -1.97 16.56 5.18
CA PHE A 226 -3.22 16.07 4.60
C PHE A 226 -4.46 16.78 5.15
N LYS A 227 -4.42 17.22 6.41
CA LYS A 227 -5.54 17.89 7.06
C LYS A 227 -5.65 19.38 6.73
N PHE A 228 -4.53 20.07 6.55
CA PHE A 228 -4.50 21.55 6.52
C PHE A 228 -3.86 22.14 5.27
N SER A 229 -3.18 21.35 4.43
CA SER A 229 -2.55 21.88 3.21
C SER A 229 -3.59 22.22 2.14
N ASP A 230 -3.34 23.33 1.46
CA ASP A 230 -4.14 23.75 0.32
C ASP A 230 -3.80 22.94 -0.95
N PRO A 231 -4.69 22.90 -1.96
CA PRO A 231 -4.43 22.17 -3.20
C PRO A 231 -3.19 22.63 -3.97
N SER A 232 -2.75 23.89 -3.80
CA SER A 232 -1.58 24.41 -4.50
C SER A 232 -0.28 23.81 -3.97
N PHE A 233 -0.21 23.53 -2.66
CA PHE A 233 0.88 22.78 -2.06
C PHE A 233 1.02 21.39 -2.70
N CYS A 234 -0.08 20.63 -2.80
CA CYS A 234 -0.07 19.29 -3.39
C CYS A 234 0.38 19.34 -4.85
N LYS A 235 -0.14 20.30 -5.62
CA LYS A 235 0.27 20.50 -7.02
C LYS A 235 1.76 20.80 -7.12
N ALA A 236 2.27 21.77 -6.36
CA ALA A 236 3.67 22.16 -6.40
C ALA A 236 4.62 21.03 -5.95
N PHE A 237 4.19 20.21 -4.98
CA PHE A 237 4.92 19.01 -4.58
C PHE A 237 5.06 18.00 -5.72
N TRP A 238 3.99 17.73 -6.47
CA TRP A 238 4.05 16.77 -7.59
C TRP A 238 4.77 17.34 -8.81
N GLU A 239 4.68 18.65 -9.06
CA GLU A 239 5.43 19.36 -10.11
C GLU A 239 6.96 19.28 -9.91
N LEU A 240 7.45 19.01 -8.69
CA LEU A 240 8.87 18.75 -8.46
C LEU A 240 9.42 17.64 -9.35
N LEU A 241 8.61 16.62 -9.66
CA LEU A 241 9.03 15.50 -10.51
C LEU A 241 9.29 15.92 -11.96
N GLU A 242 8.71 17.05 -12.41
CA GLU A 242 8.95 17.62 -13.73
C GLU A 242 10.24 18.46 -13.80
N THR A 243 10.85 18.75 -12.65
CA THR A 243 12.12 19.51 -12.62
C THR A 243 13.29 18.65 -13.09
N PRO A 244 14.24 19.18 -13.87
CA PRO A 244 15.39 18.42 -14.39
C PRO A 244 16.20 17.68 -13.32
N LEU A 245 16.21 18.19 -12.08
CA LEU A 245 16.91 17.61 -10.94
C LEU A 245 16.28 16.30 -10.44
N LEU A 246 14.97 16.09 -10.63
CA LEU A 246 14.24 14.95 -10.07
C LEU A 246 13.66 14.02 -11.15
N LYS A 247 13.90 14.31 -12.45
CA LYS A 247 13.49 13.42 -13.55
C LYS A 247 14.08 12.01 -13.49
N HIS A 248 15.22 11.83 -12.80
CA HIS A 248 15.87 10.52 -12.63
C HIS A 248 15.49 9.80 -11.34
N ILE A 249 14.81 10.46 -10.41
CA ILE A 249 14.41 9.88 -9.12
C ILE A 249 13.51 8.63 -9.24
N PRO A 250 12.60 8.52 -10.24
CA PRO A 250 11.83 7.29 -10.44
C PRO A 250 12.69 6.02 -10.62
N SER A 251 13.90 6.13 -11.20
CA SER A 251 14.84 5.00 -11.32
C SER A 251 15.45 4.54 -9.99
N PHE A 252 15.30 5.31 -8.91
CA PHE A 252 15.69 4.89 -7.57
C PHE A 252 14.62 4.01 -6.88
N PHE A 253 13.37 4.05 -7.34
CA PHE A 253 12.23 3.44 -6.64
C PHE A 253 11.69 2.18 -7.30
N GLY A 254 11.94 1.99 -8.59
CA GLY A 254 11.50 0.84 -9.37
C GLY A 254 12.64 0.26 -10.20
N PRO A 255 12.48 -0.96 -10.73
CA PRO A 255 13.42 -1.50 -11.70
C PRO A 255 13.52 -0.52 -12.88
N ALA A 256 14.75 -0.24 -13.32
CA ALA A 256 14.96 0.52 -14.54
C ALA A 256 14.22 -0.19 -15.67
N LEU A 257 13.28 0.52 -16.30
CA LEU A 257 12.61 -0.01 -17.48
C LEU A 257 13.63 -0.04 -18.60
N HIS A 258 13.83 -1.23 -19.17
CA HIS A 258 14.71 -1.41 -20.30
C HIS A 258 14.09 -0.81 -21.58
N ILE A 259 12.76 -0.75 -21.62
CA ILE A 259 11.99 -0.08 -22.68
C ILE A 259 11.06 0.93 -22.01
N ASN A 260 11.20 2.20 -22.38
CA ASN A 260 10.29 3.29 -22.07
C ASN A 260 10.24 4.22 -23.29
N GLU A 261 9.59 3.73 -24.35
CA GLU A 261 9.60 4.36 -25.66
C GLU A 261 8.18 4.71 -26.09
N ILE A 262 8.05 5.76 -26.90
CA ILE A 262 6.78 6.12 -27.52
C ILE A 262 6.73 5.46 -28.88
N TYR A 263 5.79 4.54 -29.05
CA TYR A 263 5.47 3.91 -30.31
C TYR A 263 4.23 4.56 -30.91
N PHE A 264 4.27 4.82 -32.21
CA PHE A 264 3.15 5.42 -32.94
C PHE A 264 2.40 4.33 -33.69
N ILE A 265 1.21 3.97 -33.22
CA ILE A 265 0.34 3.07 -33.97
C ILE A 265 -0.21 3.87 -35.15
N PRO A 266 0.02 3.45 -36.41
CA PRO A 266 -0.50 4.15 -37.57
C PRO A 266 -2.04 4.19 -37.48
N GLY A 267 -2.63 5.36 -37.74
CA GLY A 267 -4.08 5.54 -37.80
C GLY A 267 -4.71 5.03 -39.10
N ASP A 268 -3.99 4.18 -39.84
CA ASP A 268 -4.38 3.67 -41.14
C ASP A 268 -4.81 2.20 -41.01
N GLY A 269 -6.06 1.93 -41.37
CA GLY A 269 -6.63 0.58 -41.40
C GLY A 269 -8.00 0.50 -40.74
N CYS A 270 -8.77 -0.51 -41.15
CA CYS A 270 -9.99 -0.92 -40.49
C CYS A 270 -9.77 -2.24 -39.75
N ILE A 271 -10.32 -2.34 -38.54
CA ILE A 271 -10.27 -3.58 -37.75
C ILE A 271 -11.61 -4.29 -37.94
N PHE A 272 -11.58 -5.55 -38.38
CA PHE A 272 -12.78 -6.38 -38.44
C PHE A 272 -12.93 -7.16 -37.13
N LEU A 273 -13.98 -6.87 -36.36
CA LEU A 273 -14.33 -7.66 -35.17
C LEU A 273 -15.58 -8.48 -35.43
N GLU A 274 -15.59 -9.72 -34.96
CA GLU A 274 -16.78 -10.57 -35.01
C GLU A 274 -17.73 -10.21 -33.87
N ASN A 275 -19.00 -9.96 -34.19
CA ASN A 275 -20.00 -9.68 -33.17
C ASN A 275 -20.57 -10.97 -32.56
N SER A 276 -21.41 -10.82 -31.53
CA SER A 276 -22.06 -11.94 -30.82
C SER A 276 -22.93 -12.84 -31.72
N SER A 277 -23.27 -12.39 -32.93
CA SER A 277 -24.06 -13.12 -33.93
C SER A 277 -23.22 -13.67 -35.09
N GLY A 278 -21.88 -13.62 -35.02
CA GLY A 278 -20.97 -14.16 -36.04
C GLY A 278 -20.77 -13.30 -37.28
N SER A 279 -21.31 -12.08 -37.32
CA SER A 279 -21.10 -11.12 -38.41
C SER A 279 -19.91 -10.21 -38.11
N LYS A 280 -19.10 -9.93 -39.14
CA LYS A 280 -17.93 -9.06 -39.03
C LYS A 280 -18.37 -7.59 -39.09
N VAL A 281 -18.03 -6.84 -38.04
CA VAL A 281 -18.22 -5.40 -37.94
C VAL A 281 -16.89 -4.72 -38.28
N GLU A 282 -16.94 -3.78 -39.21
CA GLU A 282 -15.81 -2.93 -39.55
C GLU A 282 -15.71 -1.77 -38.54
N ILE A 283 -14.60 -1.72 -37.82
CA ILE A 283 -14.25 -0.61 -36.93
C ILE A 283 -13.27 0.28 -37.67
N LEU A 284 -13.76 1.45 -38.08
CA LEU A 284 -12.94 2.49 -38.69
C LEU A 284 -12.04 3.15 -37.66
N ALA A 285 -10.90 3.66 -38.10
CA ALA A 285 -10.07 4.51 -37.28
C ALA A 285 -10.88 5.74 -36.79
N PRO A 286 -10.70 6.18 -35.54
CA PRO A 286 -11.43 7.33 -35.00
C PRO A 286 -10.99 8.62 -35.70
N GLU A 287 -11.82 9.13 -36.62
CA GLU A 287 -11.54 10.33 -37.43
C GLU A 287 -12.34 11.56 -37.01
N ALA A 288 -13.37 11.39 -36.16
CA ALA A 288 -14.46 12.37 -35.98
C ALA A 288 -14.05 13.76 -35.45
N TYR A 289 -12.98 13.87 -34.65
CA TYR A 289 -12.61 15.14 -33.97
C TYR A 289 -11.18 15.61 -34.22
N THR A 290 -10.26 14.71 -34.55
CA THR A 290 -8.82 15.01 -34.67
C THR A 290 -8.24 14.74 -36.06
N GLY A 291 -9.05 14.17 -36.97
CA GLY A 291 -8.61 13.60 -38.24
C GLY A 291 -7.74 12.35 -38.05
N LYS A 292 -7.29 11.75 -39.16
CA LYS A 292 -6.34 10.63 -39.14
C LYS A 292 -5.02 11.08 -38.50
N ARG A 293 -4.72 10.56 -37.31
CA ARG A 293 -3.46 10.78 -36.62
C ARG A 293 -2.94 9.47 -36.04
N PRO A 294 -1.62 9.25 -36.05
CA PRO A 294 -1.05 8.10 -35.36
C PRO A 294 -1.31 8.22 -33.86
N LEU A 295 -1.64 7.08 -33.23
CA LEU A 295 -1.90 7.02 -31.80
C LEU A 295 -0.56 6.83 -31.05
N PRO A 296 -0.12 7.81 -30.24
CA PRO A 296 1.05 7.64 -29.40
C PRO A 296 0.74 6.68 -28.26
N VAL A 297 1.42 5.54 -28.23
CA VAL A 297 1.37 4.57 -27.15
C VAL A 297 2.75 4.46 -26.53
N ARG A 298 2.84 4.71 -25.22
CA ARG A 298 4.06 4.49 -24.48
C ARG A 298 4.16 3.01 -24.11
N ILE A 299 5.25 2.38 -24.53
CA ILE A 299 5.58 1.01 -24.24
C ILE A 299 6.54 0.99 -23.05
N LEU A 300 6.14 0.31 -21.98
CA LEU A 300 6.93 0.13 -20.77
C LEU A 300 7.24 -1.36 -20.58
N SER A 301 8.52 -1.72 -20.53
CA SER A 301 8.95 -3.10 -20.24
C SER A 301 10.22 -3.13 -19.40
N SER A 302 10.29 -4.07 -18.44
CA SER A 302 11.49 -4.35 -17.65
C SER A 302 12.55 -5.16 -18.40
N ARG A 303 12.22 -5.73 -19.57
CA ARG A 303 13.13 -6.53 -20.41
C ARG A 303 13.05 -6.08 -21.87
N GLN A 304 14.18 -6.07 -22.56
CA GLN A 304 14.21 -5.93 -24.02
C GLN A 304 13.91 -7.29 -24.66
N PHE A 305 12.99 -7.31 -25.62
CA PHE A 305 12.69 -8.50 -26.42
C PHE A 305 13.12 -8.27 -27.85
N ASP A 306 13.89 -9.21 -28.40
CA ASP A 306 14.15 -9.28 -29.83
C ASP A 306 12.84 -9.68 -30.53
N GLY A 307 12.13 -8.68 -31.07
CA GLY A 307 10.86 -8.90 -31.77
C GLY A 307 9.70 -8.01 -31.32
N LEU A 308 9.89 -7.03 -30.44
CA LEU A 308 8.81 -6.09 -30.04
C LEU A 308 8.30 -5.19 -31.19
N VAL A 309 8.89 -5.33 -32.38
CA VAL A 309 8.44 -4.76 -33.66
C VAL A 309 7.46 -5.70 -34.41
N SER A 310 7.28 -6.94 -33.96
CA SER A 310 6.41 -7.95 -34.57
C SER A 310 5.41 -8.50 -33.55
N ILE A 311 4.12 -8.31 -33.82
CA ILE A 311 2.97 -8.57 -32.93
C ILE A 311 2.71 -10.09 -32.72
N HIS A 312 3.71 -10.96 -32.89
CA HIS A 312 3.50 -12.41 -33.02
C HIS A 312 4.07 -13.29 -31.89
N HIS A 313 4.46 -12.72 -30.75
CA HIS A 313 4.93 -13.51 -29.60
C HIS A 313 4.22 -13.15 -28.28
N PRO A 314 4.15 -14.10 -27.33
CA PRO A 314 3.31 -13.97 -26.16
C PRO A 314 3.77 -12.78 -25.31
N ILE A 315 2.86 -11.83 -25.16
CA ILE A 315 3.00 -10.65 -24.32
C ILE A 315 3.38 -11.13 -22.92
N ASP A 316 4.57 -10.75 -22.45
CA ASP A 316 4.99 -11.00 -21.07
C ASP A 316 3.98 -10.34 -20.11
N GLN A 317 3.78 -10.91 -18.93
CA GLN A 317 2.85 -10.41 -17.90
C GLN A 317 3.21 -9.00 -17.40
N LEU A 318 4.34 -8.45 -17.82
CA LEU A 318 4.92 -7.17 -17.40
C LEU A 318 4.94 -6.10 -18.51
N LEU A 319 4.40 -6.38 -19.70
CA LEU A 319 4.24 -5.35 -20.73
C LEU A 319 3.08 -4.43 -20.35
N CYS A 320 3.38 -3.14 -20.18
CA CYS A 320 2.35 -2.13 -19.95
C CYS A 320 2.27 -1.20 -21.17
N LEU A 321 1.06 -1.04 -21.71
CA LEU A 321 0.73 -0.10 -22.77
C LEU A 321 -0.04 1.07 -22.16
N HIS A 322 0.50 2.27 -22.29
CA HIS A 322 -0.15 3.49 -21.83
C HIS A 322 -0.43 4.41 -23.01
N CYS A 323 -1.70 4.69 -23.29
CA CYS A 323 -2.09 5.69 -24.26
C CYS A 323 -1.73 7.08 -23.71
N VAL A 324 -0.94 7.85 -24.46
CA VAL A 324 -0.41 9.15 -24.04
C VAL A 324 -1.34 10.28 -24.46
#